data_AF-A0A964M0Z3-F1
#
_entry.id   AF-A0A964M0Z3-F1
#
_cell.length_a   1.000
_cell.length_b   1.000
_cell.length_c   1.000
_cell.angle_alpha   90.00
_cell.angle_beta   90.00
_cell.angle_gamma   90.00
#
_symmetry.space_group_name_H-M   'P 1'
#
loop_
_entity.id
_entity.type
_entity.pdbx_description
1 polymer ?
#
loop_
_entity_poly.entity_id
_entity_poly.type
_entity_poly.pdbx_seq_one_letter_code
_entity_poly.pdbx_strand_id
1 'polypeptide(L)'
;MSTSFTQFTSPAGQAPKDYNKLGLEDQLPQFETDWNNNLTGWTQSSIIGNPWSNLNDAPRSGYYNPLVEGFGDVTVPAITWAPFPNRLWTFFYNNGAAIVPQLGGNAMTLEQVMELADHGQITLNNTLYKLYDPDNQGTLLQLPAKRCPSIDWKGQYTAFSPSGPRGWLDEYCEWSIVRDTDGNMRKITFTCENPAYFLAMWRIDPNAVLGLYRDYIDPNVQLEDLYLRYAVDCPTGKAGDPVIDPTTGQPAYDTVNKWNAGTACVPGQYGGAMHLTSGPNTLSAEVYLAAAATLLRPVSSSQNAQSLICCAQYGQNYRNSDPHIGFMANTKAVNNRLSLTNPIGLYLQQPTDFSAWKGPQGQDVSQYWRITRGTAKSAANGSDQILQAVFEVPQSAGFSINDITINGQRVDYVWVIAQQLLVGLSVTAKPITVTPPSFPCVQARVEGLQPWPVQLLPVDLFYGQSPTDLPAWLAPGSSNSFVLVVQGADPSTTTQNARVQFSNPGITAQVTHYLPDASAIPGQTNSGGTQAYILTITVSPTAAPGLVMVRALNPGEDANVSAADHPWEAGLALVPGA
;
A
#
# COMPACT_ATOMS: atom_id res chain seq x y z
N MET A 1 -29.75 -14.70 13.96
CA MET A 1 -29.78 -13.62 12.95
C MET A 1 -28.51 -12.82 13.17
N SER A 2 -27.48 -13.00 12.35
CA SER A 2 -26.33 -12.07 12.40
C SER A 2 -26.86 -10.70 11.98
N THR A 3 -26.49 -9.67 12.73
CA THR A 3 -26.70 -8.28 12.32
C THR A 3 -26.17 -8.11 10.91
N SER A 4 -26.96 -7.51 10.01
CA SER A 4 -26.48 -7.17 8.66
C SER A 4 -25.23 -6.31 8.78
N PHE A 5 -24.20 -6.62 8.01
CA PHE A 5 -22.99 -5.81 7.97
C PHE A 5 -23.31 -4.46 7.30
N THR A 6 -23.19 -3.36 8.05
CA THR A 6 -23.62 -2.04 7.60
C THR A 6 -22.49 -1.06 7.33
N GLN A 7 -21.29 -1.29 7.89
CA GLN A 7 -20.14 -0.41 7.69
C GLN A 7 -18.82 -1.15 7.91
N PHE A 8 -17.80 -0.76 7.15
CA PHE A 8 -16.42 -1.13 7.45
C PHE A 8 -15.88 -0.34 8.64
N THR A 9 -15.02 -0.96 9.43
CA THR A 9 -14.35 -0.33 10.57
C THR A 9 -12.86 -0.20 10.32
N SER A 10 -12.20 0.76 10.98
CA SER A 10 -10.75 0.94 10.91
C SER A 10 -9.99 -0.32 11.35
N PRO A 11 -8.75 -0.56 10.84
CA PRO A 11 -7.93 -1.71 11.23
C PRO A 11 -7.85 -1.87 12.74
N ALA A 12 -7.97 -3.11 13.24
CA ALA A 12 -7.99 -3.44 14.67
C ALA A 12 -8.95 -2.61 15.56
N GLY A 13 -9.98 -1.98 14.98
CA GLY A 13 -10.89 -1.07 15.68
C GLY A 13 -10.16 0.13 16.31
N GLN A 14 -9.14 0.64 15.62
CA GLN A 14 -8.22 1.63 16.20
C GLN A 14 -8.79 3.05 16.26
N ALA A 15 -9.70 3.45 15.36
CA ALA A 15 -10.28 4.80 15.36
C ALA A 15 -10.96 5.16 16.69
N PRO A 16 -11.92 4.39 17.23
CA PRO A 16 -12.52 4.72 18.52
C PRO A 16 -11.50 4.87 19.66
N LYS A 17 -10.41 4.07 19.64
CA LYS A 17 -9.33 4.12 20.65
C LYS A 17 -8.52 5.41 20.53
N ASP A 18 -8.11 5.76 19.31
CA ASP A 18 -7.27 6.92 19.05
C ASP A 18 -8.04 8.24 19.27
N TYR A 19 -9.26 8.35 18.75
CA TYR A 19 -10.08 9.55 18.94
C TYR A 19 -10.44 9.76 20.42
N ASN A 20 -10.74 8.70 21.18
CA ASN A 20 -10.93 8.81 22.64
C ASN A 20 -9.65 9.23 23.37
N LYS A 21 -8.50 8.64 23.00
CA LYS A 21 -7.21 8.99 23.60
C LYS A 21 -6.86 10.46 23.41
N LEU A 22 -7.20 11.02 22.25
CA LEU A 22 -6.93 12.40 21.87
C LEU A 22 -8.00 13.39 22.35
N GLY A 23 -9.13 12.92 22.89
CA GLY A 23 -10.26 13.77 23.28
C GLY A 23 -11.00 14.39 22.09
N LEU A 24 -11.08 13.66 20.98
CA LEU A 24 -11.66 14.07 19.69
C LEU A 24 -12.87 13.21 19.29
N GLU A 25 -13.59 12.64 20.26
CA GLU A 25 -14.71 11.72 20.00
C GLU A 25 -15.85 12.33 19.15
N ASP A 26 -15.95 13.66 19.12
CA ASP A 26 -16.89 14.40 18.28
C ASP A 26 -16.57 14.29 16.77
N GLN A 27 -15.31 14.03 16.42
CA GLN A 27 -14.86 13.83 15.03
C GLN A 27 -14.99 12.37 14.54
N LEU A 28 -15.15 11.40 15.46
CA LEU A 28 -15.19 9.98 15.14
C LEU A 28 -16.31 9.60 14.12
N PRO A 29 -17.55 10.11 14.21
CA PRO A 29 -18.60 9.77 13.25
C PRO A 29 -18.27 10.17 11.81
N GLN A 30 -17.61 11.32 11.62
CA GLN A 30 -17.15 11.77 10.32
C GLN A 30 -16.07 10.83 9.78
N PHE A 31 -15.09 10.48 10.62
CA PHE A 31 -14.04 9.55 10.25
C PHE A 31 -14.59 8.18 9.84
N GLU A 32 -15.52 7.60 10.62
CA GLU A 32 -16.11 6.29 10.30
C GLU A 32 -16.90 6.32 8.99
N THR A 33 -17.60 7.43 8.71
CA THR A 33 -18.33 7.63 7.45
C THR A 33 -17.37 7.68 6.26
N ASP A 34 -16.30 8.48 6.36
CA ASP A 34 -15.30 8.61 5.30
C ASP A 34 -14.53 7.31 5.09
N TRP A 35 -14.15 6.63 6.18
CA TRP A 35 -13.49 5.33 6.14
C TRP A 35 -14.33 4.29 5.42
N ASN A 36 -15.62 4.21 5.76
CA ASN A 36 -16.56 3.30 5.10
C ASN A 36 -16.70 3.61 3.60
N ASN A 37 -16.79 4.88 3.23
CA ASN A 37 -16.86 5.30 1.83
C ASN A 37 -15.59 4.90 1.07
N ASN A 38 -14.40 5.14 1.63
CA ASN A 38 -13.12 4.78 1.01
C ASN A 38 -13.04 3.27 0.74
N LEU A 39 -13.32 2.43 1.74
CA LEU A 39 -13.31 0.97 1.56
C LEU A 39 -14.39 0.46 0.61
N THR A 40 -15.57 1.10 0.60
CA THR A 40 -16.61 0.78 -0.38
C THR A 40 -16.12 1.09 -1.79
N GLY A 41 -15.49 2.24 -1.99
CA GLY A 41 -14.93 2.66 -3.27
C GLY A 41 -13.88 1.70 -3.80
N TRP A 42 -12.87 1.38 -2.99
CA TRP A 42 -11.81 0.43 -3.36
C TRP A 42 -12.37 -0.97 -3.60
N THR A 43 -13.36 -1.41 -2.82
CA THR A 43 -14.05 -2.69 -3.03
C THR A 43 -14.76 -2.71 -4.38
N GLN A 44 -15.49 -1.65 -4.75
CA GLN A 44 -16.19 -1.58 -6.04
C GLN A 44 -15.22 -1.54 -7.22
N SER A 45 -14.19 -0.68 -7.15
CA SER A 45 -13.13 -0.60 -8.17
C SER A 45 -12.47 -1.97 -8.38
N SER A 46 -12.18 -2.65 -7.27
CA SER A 46 -11.56 -3.98 -7.30
C SER A 46 -12.48 -5.07 -7.87
N ILE A 47 -13.81 -4.95 -7.76
CA ILE A 47 -14.77 -5.87 -8.40
C ILE A 47 -14.88 -5.61 -9.90
N ILE A 48 -14.87 -4.33 -10.30
CA ILE A 48 -14.92 -3.93 -11.72
C ILE A 48 -13.70 -4.50 -12.46
N GLY A 49 -12.50 -4.39 -11.87
CA GLY A 49 -11.25 -4.79 -12.51
C GLY A 49 -10.84 -3.80 -13.60
N ASN A 50 -10.05 -4.25 -14.59
CA ASN A 50 -9.65 -3.38 -15.71
C ASN A 50 -10.21 -3.88 -17.05
N PRO A 51 -11.46 -3.54 -17.39
CA PRO A 51 -12.03 -3.80 -18.71
C PRO A 51 -11.50 -2.87 -19.81
N TRP A 52 -10.95 -1.69 -19.48
CA TRP A 52 -10.63 -0.61 -20.41
C TRP A 52 -9.34 -0.83 -21.20
N SER A 53 -8.26 -1.23 -20.50
CA SER A 53 -6.94 -1.41 -21.11
C SER A 53 -6.45 -2.85 -21.11
N ASN A 54 -7.13 -3.76 -20.40
CA ASN A 54 -6.79 -5.17 -20.36
C ASN A 54 -7.92 -6.08 -20.87
N LEU A 55 -7.51 -7.20 -21.46
CA LEU A 55 -8.31 -8.38 -21.69
C LEU A 55 -8.14 -9.35 -20.52
N ASN A 56 -9.21 -10.06 -20.19
CA ASN A 56 -9.21 -11.12 -19.17
C ASN A 56 -8.90 -10.65 -17.73
N ASP A 57 -9.09 -9.36 -17.41
CA ASP A 57 -8.92 -8.83 -16.04
C ASP A 57 -10.22 -8.29 -15.41
N ALA A 58 -11.34 -8.46 -16.11
CA ALA A 58 -12.66 -8.00 -15.68
C ALA A 58 -13.78 -8.89 -16.24
N PRO A 59 -14.94 -8.99 -15.56
CA PRO A 59 -15.16 -8.54 -14.17
C PRO A 59 -14.57 -9.52 -13.15
N ARG A 60 -14.14 -9.04 -11.98
CA ARG A 60 -13.60 -9.88 -10.88
C ARG A 60 -14.72 -10.39 -9.98
N SER A 61 -15.70 -11.08 -10.58
CA SER A 61 -16.96 -11.49 -9.94
C SER A 61 -16.81 -12.51 -8.79
N GLY A 62 -15.63 -13.13 -8.67
CA GLY A 62 -15.28 -13.98 -7.54
C GLY A 62 -15.11 -13.19 -6.22
N TYR A 63 -14.92 -11.88 -6.29
CA TYR A 63 -14.92 -10.99 -5.13
C TYR A 63 -16.31 -10.39 -4.88
N TYR A 64 -16.66 -10.11 -3.62
CA TYR A 64 -17.97 -9.54 -3.28
C TYR A 64 -17.87 -8.39 -2.28
N ASN A 65 -18.87 -7.50 -2.35
CA ASN A 65 -19.04 -6.41 -1.39
C ASN A 65 -19.92 -6.88 -0.22
N PRO A 66 -19.39 -7.00 1.01
CA PRO A 66 -20.16 -7.44 2.16
C PRO A 66 -21.21 -6.43 2.61
N LEU A 67 -21.12 -5.15 2.21
CA LEU A 67 -22.17 -4.16 2.46
C LEU A 67 -23.45 -4.43 1.67
N VAL A 68 -23.32 -5.11 0.52
CA VAL A 68 -24.47 -5.48 -0.33
C VAL A 68 -24.95 -6.88 0.01
N GLU A 69 -24.02 -7.81 0.22
CA GLU A 69 -24.33 -9.24 0.30
C GLU A 69 -24.30 -9.81 1.72
N GLY A 70 -23.84 -9.03 2.71
CA GLY A 70 -23.44 -9.51 4.02
C GLY A 70 -22.11 -10.29 3.96
N PHE A 71 -21.46 -10.45 5.12
CA PHE A 71 -20.40 -11.45 5.24
C PHE A 71 -21.00 -12.86 5.24
N GLY A 72 -20.28 -13.81 4.62
CA GLY A 72 -20.61 -15.23 4.76
C GLY A 72 -20.40 -15.75 6.19
N ASP A 73 -20.93 -16.94 6.47
CA ASP A 73 -20.85 -17.57 7.80
C ASP A 73 -19.50 -18.23 8.09
N VAL A 74 -18.58 -18.26 7.12
CA VAL A 74 -17.29 -18.96 7.22
C VAL A 74 -16.14 -17.96 7.22
N THR A 75 -15.57 -17.74 8.41
CA THR A 75 -14.27 -17.08 8.55
C THR A 75 -13.18 -18.14 8.38
N VAL A 76 -12.33 -17.99 7.37
CA VAL A 76 -11.21 -18.92 7.17
C VAL A 76 -10.01 -18.54 8.06
N PRO A 77 -9.08 -19.47 8.34
CA PRO A 77 -7.81 -19.11 8.95
C PRO A 77 -7.12 -17.98 8.16
N ALA A 78 -6.42 -17.10 8.87
CA ALA A 78 -5.63 -16.06 8.23
C ALA A 78 -4.61 -16.69 7.26
N ILE A 79 -4.44 -16.08 6.09
CA ILE A 79 -3.33 -16.39 5.18
C ILE A 79 -2.11 -15.68 5.75
N THR A 80 -1.04 -16.42 6.04
CA THR A 80 0.15 -15.87 6.71
C THR A 80 1.44 -16.14 5.94
N TRP A 81 2.42 -15.24 6.06
CA TRP A 81 3.74 -15.35 5.43
C TRP A 81 4.82 -14.69 6.28
N ALA A 82 6.09 -14.96 5.94
CA ALA A 82 7.24 -14.38 6.62
C ALA A 82 7.45 -12.90 6.23
N PRO A 83 7.69 -11.99 7.19
CA PRO A 83 7.78 -10.55 6.96
C PRO A 83 9.10 -10.07 6.33
N PHE A 84 10.09 -10.93 6.16
CA PHE A 84 11.36 -10.49 5.62
C PHE A 84 11.34 -10.39 4.09
N PRO A 85 11.98 -9.35 3.50
CA PRO A 85 11.99 -9.10 2.06
C PRO A 85 12.55 -10.25 1.22
N ASN A 86 11.67 -11.07 0.64
CA ASN A 86 12.12 -12.20 -0.18
C ASN A 86 12.81 -11.76 -1.47
N ARG A 87 12.58 -10.53 -1.92
CA ARG A 87 13.27 -9.98 -3.09
C ARG A 87 14.75 -9.77 -2.84
N LEU A 88 15.16 -9.37 -1.62
CA LEU A 88 16.58 -9.26 -1.29
C LEU A 88 17.26 -10.63 -1.36
N TRP A 89 16.61 -11.66 -0.81
CA TRP A 89 17.07 -13.04 -0.91
C TRP A 89 17.12 -13.53 -2.38
N THR A 90 16.03 -13.31 -3.12
CA THR A 90 15.86 -13.79 -4.50
C THR A 90 16.86 -13.15 -5.45
N PHE A 91 17.15 -11.86 -5.31
CA PHE A 91 17.94 -11.16 -6.32
C PHE A 91 19.41 -10.96 -5.93
N PHE A 92 19.76 -11.09 -4.65
CA PHE A 92 21.12 -10.81 -4.18
C PHE A 92 21.80 -11.98 -3.46
N TYR A 93 21.08 -12.93 -2.87
CA TYR A 93 21.68 -14.06 -2.14
C TYR A 93 21.72 -15.38 -2.92
N ASN A 94 20.72 -15.66 -3.77
CA ASN A 94 20.61 -16.98 -4.39
C ASN A 94 21.73 -17.30 -5.41
N ASN A 95 21.86 -18.57 -5.81
CA ASN A 95 22.87 -19.02 -6.78
C ASN A 95 22.80 -18.30 -8.14
N GLY A 96 21.65 -17.75 -8.53
CA GLY A 96 21.49 -16.97 -9.77
C GLY A 96 22.01 -15.53 -9.66
N ALA A 97 22.06 -14.99 -8.43
CA ALA A 97 22.44 -13.60 -8.15
C ALA A 97 23.89 -13.29 -8.53
N ALA A 98 24.78 -14.27 -8.55
CA ALA A 98 26.18 -14.09 -8.95
C ALA A 98 26.34 -13.48 -10.36
N ILE A 99 25.33 -13.62 -11.23
CA ILE A 99 25.32 -13.07 -12.59
C ILE A 99 24.96 -11.57 -12.60
N VAL A 100 24.37 -11.04 -11.52
CA VAL A 100 24.05 -9.61 -11.39
C VAL A 100 25.35 -8.81 -11.54
N PRO A 101 25.47 -7.94 -12.57
CA PRO A 101 26.73 -7.29 -12.90
C PRO A 101 27.35 -6.50 -11.74
N GLN A 102 26.50 -5.90 -10.90
CA GLN A 102 26.91 -5.09 -9.74
C GLN A 102 27.58 -5.92 -8.62
N LEU A 103 27.38 -7.24 -8.59
CA LEU A 103 27.91 -8.11 -7.53
C LEU A 103 29.28 -8.73 -7.86
N GLY A 104 29.83 -8.47 -9.06
CA GLY A 104 31.20 -8.86 -9.39
C GLY A 104 31.44 -10.38 -9.45
N GLY A 105 30.41 -11.16 -9.83
CA GLY A 105 30.54 -12.61 -10.04
C GLY A 105 30.26 -13.49 -8.81
N ASN A 106 29.91 -12.89 -7.67
CA ASN A 106 29.53 -13.63 -6.45
C ASN A 106 28.19 -13.13 -5.93
N ALA A 107 27.32 -14.03 -5.49
CA ALA A 107 26.13 -13.62 -4.73
C ALA A 107 26.57 -13.01 -3.38
N MET A 108 25.71 -12.16 -2.80
CA MET A 108 25.90 -11.68 -1.43
C MET A 108 25.84 -12.85 -0.45
N THR A 109 26.56 -12.76 0.66
CA THR A 109 26.38 -13.69 1.80
C THR A 109 25.06 -13.40 2.52
N LEU A 110 24.63 -14.32 3.38
CA LEU A 110 23.42 -14.11 4.18
C LEU A 110 23.60 -12.88 5.10
N GLU A 111 24.79 -12.73 5.69
CA GLU A 111 25.14 -11.58 6.52
C GLU A 111 24.99 -10.26 5.77
N GLN A 112 25.51 -10.19 4.53
CA GLN A 112 25.38 -9.01 3.68
C GLN A 112 23.92 -8.69 3.34
N VAL A 113 23.07 -9.69 3.12
CA VAL A 113 21.64 -9.45 2.87
C VAL A 113 20.90 -8.99 4.14
N MET A 114 21.27 -9.51 5.30
CA MET A 114 20.71 -9.05 6.59
C MET A 114 21.14 -7.60 6.89
N GLU A 115 22.42 -7.27 6.66
CA GLU A 115 22.93 -5.89 6.75
C GLU A 115 22.18 -4.96 5.79
N LEU A 116 22.04 -5.37 4.53
CA LEU A 116 21.33 -4.60 3.51
C LEU A 116 19.86 -4.35 3.90
N ALA A 117 19.18 -5.32 4.52
CA ALA A 117 17.81 -5.15 4.99
C ALA A 117 17.71 -4.15 6.15
N ASP A 118 18.66 -4.16 7.09
CA ASP A 118 18.68 -3.27 8.26
C ASP A 118 19.14 -1.85 7.94
N HIS A 119 19.90 -1.66 6.87
CA HIS A 119 20.50 -0.35 6.53
C HIS A 119 19.97 0.26 5.24
N GLY A 120 19.37 -0.52 4.33
CA GLY A 120 18.97 -0.06 3.00
C GLY A 120 20.16 0.20 2.06
N GLN A 121 21.38 -0.06 2.51
CA GLN A 121 22.62 0.16 1.79
C GLN A 121 23.71 -0.82 2.24
N ILE A 122 24.70 -1.03 1.37
CA ILE A 122 25.84 -1.91 1.64
C ILE A 122 27.06 -1.48 0.82
N THR A 123 28.27 -1.64 1.35
CA THR A 123 29.50 -1.42 0.57
C THR A 123 30.07 -2.75 0.09
N LEU A 124 30.16 -2.92 -1.23
CA LEU A 124 30.75 -4.11 -1.86
C LEU A 124 31.88 -3.69 -2.79
N ASN A 125 33.06 -4.28 -2.65
CA ASN A 125 34.23 -3.98 -3.49
C ASN A 125 34.52 -2.47 -3.60
N ASN A 126 34.46 -1.75 -2.48
CA ASN A 126 34.62 -0.28 -2.38
C ASN A 126 33.54 0.58 -3.05
N THR A 127 32.42 -0.03 -3.47
CA THR A 127 31.26 0.69 -4.03
C THR A 127 30.12 0.70 -3.02
N LEU A 128 29.60 1.89 -2.70
CA LEU A 128 28.38 2.04 -1.89
C LEU A 128 27.16 1.79 -2.77
N TYR A 129 26.47 0.69 -2.49
CA TYR A 129 25.21 0.31 -3.10
C TYR A 129 24.04 0.68 -2.20
N LYS A 130 22.95 1.19 -2.79
CA LYS A 130 21.74 1.62 -2.06
C LYS A 130 20.48 1.02 -2.71
N LEU A 131 19.47 0.74 -1.91
CA LEU A 131 18.14 0.33 -2.38
C LEU A 131 17.23 1.53 -2.67
N TYR A 132 17.54 2.67 -2.08
CA TYR A 132 16.91 3.96 -2.30
C TYR A 132 17.98 5.07 -2.15
N ASP A 133 18.06 5.97 -3.13
CA ASP A 133 19.13 7.00 -3.19
C ASP A 133 18.59 8.37 -3.62
N PRO A 134 17.77 9.03 -2.78
CA PRO A 134 17.20 10.33 -3.12
C PRO A 134 18.25 11.43 -3.25
N ASP A 135 19.40 11.28 -2.58
CA ASP A 135 20.47 12.27 -2.52
C ASP A 135 21.58 12.04 -3.56
N ASN A 136 21.44 11.02 -4.42
CA ASN A 136 22.43 10.62 -5.43
C ASN A 136 23.85 10.42 -4.85
N GLN A 137 23.96 9.80 -3.67
CA GLN A 137 25.24 9.58 -2.98
C GLN A 137 25.83 8.19 -3.20
N GLY A 138 25.09 7.26 -3.79
CA GLY A 138 25.52 5.88 -4.02
C GLY A 138 25.18 5.39 -5.41
N THR A 139 25.24 4.07 -5.58
CA THR A 139 24.77 3.39 -6.78
C THR A 139 23.51 2.59 -6.44
N LEU A 140 22.39 2.87 -7.11
CA LEU A 140 21.18 2.07 -6.94
C LEU A 140 21.43 0.62 -7.36
N LEU A 141 21.12 -0.32 -6.47
CA LEU A 141 21.05 -1.73 -6.84
C LEU A 141 20.00 -1.94 -7.91
N GLN A 142 20.24 -2.90 -8.79
CA GLN A 142 19.39 -3.18 -9.93
C GLN A 142 18.85 -4.61 -9.87
N LEU A 143 17.67 -4.77 -10.45
CA LEU A 143 16.96 -6.04 -10.57
C LEU A 143 16.78 -6.37 -12.06
N PRO A 144 16.73 -7.67 -12.44
CA PRO A 144 16.31 -8.07 -13.77
C PRO A 144 14.95 -7.44 -14.13
N ALA A 145 14.85 -6.82 -15.29
CA ALA A 145 13.64 -6.15 -15.77
C ALA A 145 12.55 -7.17 -16.14
N LYS A 146 12.94 -8.25 -16.81
CA LYS A 146 12.04 -9.35 -17.16
C LYS A 146 12.10 -10.46 -16.11
N ARG A 147 10.95 -10.74 -15.51
CA ARG A 147 10.79 -11.66 -14.38
C ARG A 147 9.75 -12.77 -14.63
N CYS A 148 8.98 -12.66 -15.70
CA CYS A 148 7.97 -13.63 -16.10
C CYS A 148 8.24 -14.15 -17.53
N PRO A 149 7.96 -15.45 -17.81
CA PRO A 149 7.53 -16.49 -16.86
C PRO A 149 8.64 -16.96 -15.90
N SER A 150 9.87 -16.52 -16.13
CA SER A 150 11.03 -16.73 -15.27
C SER A 150 11.94 -15.51 -15.30
N ILE A 151 12.85 -15.41 -14.34
CA ILE A 151 13.87 -14.35 -14.29
C ILE A 151 14.80 -14.48 -15.50
N ASP A 152 14.94 -13.39 -16.25
CA ASP A 152 15.96 -13.24 -17.29
C ASP A 152 17.22 -12.61 -16.69
N TRP A 153 18.08 -13.46 -16.12
CA TRP A 153 19.34 -13.05 -15.49
C TRP A 153 20.37 -12.45 -16.46
N LYS A 154 20.17 -12.57 -17.77
CA LYS A 154 21.07 -12.03 -18.80
C LYS A 154 20.45 -10.88 -19.59
N GLY A 155 19.22 -10.51 -19.24
CA GLY A 155 18.47 -9.46 -19.90
C GLY A 155 18.82 -8.07 -19.38
N GLN A 156 17.89 -7.15 -19.61
CA GLN A 156 18.00 -5.78 -19.11
C GLN A 156 17.78 -5.72 -17.59
N TYR A 157 18.41 -4.73 -16.97
CA TYR A 157 18.30 -4.44 -15.55
C TYR A 157 17.62 -3.07 -15.36
N THR A 158 16.86 -2.94 -14.28
CA THR A 158 16.23 -1.68 -13.86
C THR A 158 16.55 -1.42 -12.39
N ALA A 159 16.41 -0.17 -11.94
CA ALA A 159 16.62 0.19 -10.53
C ALA A 159 15.76 -0.67 -9.60
N PHE A 160 16.27 -0.91 -8.39
CA PHE A 160 15.54 -1.64 -7.36
C PHE A 160 14.18 -0.97 -7.13
N SER A 161 13.15 -1.82 -7.02
CA SER A 161 11.79 -1.40 -6.73
C SER A 161 11.15 -2.41 -5.78
N PRO A 162 10.24 -1.97 -4.89
CA PRO A 162 9.74 -0.59 -4.76
C PRO A 162 10.78 0.43 -4.27
N SER A 163 10.68 1.67 -4.78
CA SER A 163 11.49 2.78 -4.31
C SER A 163 10.93 3.33 -2.99
N GLY A 164 11.68 4.21 -2.34
CA GLY A 164 11.27 4.90 -1.12
C GLY A 164 12.09 4.48 0.10
N PRO A 165 11.93 5.21 1.21
CA PRO A 165 12.82 5.13 2.36
C PRO A 165 12.76 3.80 3.13
N ARG A 166 11.72 2.99 2.93
CA ARG A 166 11.69 1.55 3.28
C ARG A 166 11.11 0.71 2.15
N GLY A 167 11.32 1.13 0.90
CA GLY A 167 10.75 0.48 -0.28
C GLY A 167 11.09 -1.00 -0.39
N TRP A 168 12.24 -1.42 0.14
CA TRP A 168 12.68 -2.82 0.18
C TRP A 168 12.06 -3.65 1.30
N LEU A 169 11.41 -3.04 2.29
CA LEU A 169 10.64 -3.73 3.33
C LEU A 169 9.21 -3.98 2.84
N ASP A 170 9.09 -4.57 1.66
CA ASP A 170 7.86 -4.71 0.89
C ASP A 170 7.06 -5.96 1.24
N GLU A 171 7.14 -6.51 2.45
CA GLU A 171 6.37 -7.71 2.84
C GLU A 171 5.29 -7.39 3.88
N TYR A 172 4.78 -6.15 3.83
CA TYR A 172 3.77 -5.61 4.75
C TYR A 172 4.18 -5.69 6.22
N CYS A 173 5.48 -5.55 6.48
CA CYS A 173 6.07 -5.37 7.80
C CYS A 173 7.33 -4.52 7.62
N GLU A 174 7.29 -3.31 8.14
CA GLU A 174 8.41 -2.37 8.10
C GLU A 174 8.96 -2.18 9.51
N TRP A 175 10.24 -1.86 9.62
CA TRP A 175 10.86 -1.62 10.92
C TRP A 175 11.73 -0.38 10.97
N SER A 176 11.87 0.15 12.19
CA SER A 176 12.86 1.17 12.55
C SER A 176 13.67 0.72 13.76
N ILE A 177 14.92 1.15 13.82
CA ILE A 177 15.97 0.68 14.72
C ILE A 177 16.62 1.89 15.39
N VAL A 178 16.57 1.92 16.72
CA VAL A 178 17.39 2.81 17.54
C VAL A 178 18.66 2.06 17.91
N ARG A 179 19.81 2.66 17.62
CA ARG A 179 21.13 2.17 18.05
C ARG A 179 21.72 3.11 19.09
N ASP A 180 22.53 2.57 20.00
CA ASP A 180 23.35 3.40 20.89
C ASP A 180 24.63 3.89 20.20
N THR A 181 25.46 4.62 20.94
CA THR A 181 26.70 5.22 20.43
C THR A 181 27.74 4.20 19.98
N ASP A 182 27.64 2.95 20.45
CA ASP A 182 28.53 1.85 20.08
C ASP A 182 27.98 1.08 18.87
N GLY A 183 26.83 1.49 18.32
CA GLY A 183 26.15 0.86 17.20
C GLY A 183 25.25 -0.31 17.58
N ASN A 184 25.09 -0.63 18.86
CA ASN A 184 24.25 -1.74 19.30
C ASN A 184 22.77 -1.36 19.25
N MET A 185 21.92 -2.29 18.80
CA MET A 185 20.47 -2.13 18.75
C MET A 185 19.88 -2.07 20.17
N ARG A 186 18.97 -1.11 20.38
CA ARG A 186 18.30 -0.86 21.67
C ARG A 186 16.79 -0.94 21.58
N LYS A 187 16.22 -0.50 20.47
CA LYS A 187 14.78 -0.57 20.20
C LYS A 187 14.57 -0.92 18.74
N ILE A 188 13.69 -1.87 18.48
CA ILE A 188 13.15 -2.16 17.15
C ILE A 188 11.64 -1.94 17.21
N THR A 189 11.10 -1.12 16.31
CA THR A 189 9.66 -0.91 16.14
C THR A 189 9.23 -1.52 14.82
N PHE A 190 8.31 -2.47 14.84
CA PHE A 190 7.68 -3.08 13.67
C PHE A 190 6.30 -2.45 13.45
N THR A 191 5.93 -2.19 12.19
CA THR A 191 4.59 -1.72 11.81
C THR A 191 4.05 -2.47 10.60
N CYS A 192 2.75 -2.76 10.62
CA CYS A 192 1.94 -3.26 9.50
C CYS A 192 0.79 -2.29 9.16
N GLU A 193 0.72 -1.13 9.80
CA GLU A 193 -0.41 -0.20 9.65
C GLU A 193 -0.34 0.53 8.31
N ASN A 194 -1.43 0.58 7.54
CA ASN A 194 -1.42 1.25 6.24
C ASN A 194 -1.48 2.79 6.38
N PRO A 195 -0.87 3.55 5.45
CA PRO A 195 -0.91 5.02 5.47
C PRO A 195 -2.33 5.59 5.32
N ALA A 196 -3.26 4.85 4.71
CA ALA A 196 -4.64 5.25 4.49
C ALA A 196 -5.38 5.70 5.77
N TYR A 197 -5.10 5.05 6.91
CA TYR A 197 -5.70 5.44 8.20
C TYR A 197 -5.30 6.87 8.60
N PHE A 198 -4.00 7.17 8.48
CA PHE A 198 -3.44 8.47 8.82
C PHE A 198 -3.82 9.54 7.79
N LEU A 199 -3.89 9.20 6.51
CA LEU A 199 -4.39 10.10 5.47
C LEU A 199 -5.85 10.48 5.73
N ALA A 200 -6.70 9.52 6.11
CA ALA A 200 -8.11 9.77 6.40
C ALA A 200 -8.28 10.64 7.65
N MET A 201 -7.50 10.38 8.71
CA MET A 201 -7.49 11.20 9.92
C MET A 201 -6.95 12.62 9.64
N TRP A 202 -5.87 12.74 8.86
CA TRP A 202 -5.26 14.02 8.50
C TRP A 202 -6.20 14.93 7.72
N ARG A 203 -7.01 14.36 6.82
CA ARG A 203 -8.03 15.10 6.06
C ARG A 203 -9.04 15.83 6.96
N ILE A 204 -9.29 15.29 8.16
CA ILE A 204 -10.21 15.85 9.15
C ILE A 204 -9.46 16.80 10.09
N ASP A 205 -8.40 16.32 10.74
CA ASP A 205 -7.62 17.09 11.71
C ASP A 205 -6.13 16.67 11.72
N PRO A 206 -5.23 17.50 11.15
CA PRO A 206 -3.79 17.27 11.20
C PRO A 206 -3.22 17.16 12.63
N ASN A 207 -3.85 17.79 13.63
CA ASN A 207 -3.39 17.70 15.02
C ASN A 207 -3.65 16.32 15.63
N ALA A 208 -4.67 15.60 15.14
CA ALA A 208 -4.93 14.24 15.59
C ALA A 208 -3.75 13.32 15.21
N VAL A 209 -3.29 13.41 13.97
CA VAL A 209 -2.10 12.66 13.50
C VAL A 209 -0.85 13.08 14.24
N LEU A 210 -0.64 14.39 14.47
CA LEU A 210 0.46 14.88 15.31
C LEU A 210 0.45 14.26 16.71
N GLY A 211 -0.72 14.17 17.35
CA GLY A 211 -0.90 13.53 18.65
C GLY A 211 -0.44 12.09 18.65
N LEU A 212 -0.82 11.31 17.63
CA LEU A 212 -0.35 9.93 17.48
C LEU A 212 1.16 9.85 17.30
N TYR A 213 1.77 10.71 16.46
CA TYR A 213 3.22 10.75 16.30
C TYR A 213 3.95 11.05 17.61
N ARG A 214 3.45 11.99 18.42
CA ARG A 214 4.03 12.32 19.72
C ARG A 214 3.96 11.17 20.72
N ASP A 215 2.88 10.41 20.67
CA ASP A 215 2.65 9.27 21.57
C ASP A 215 3.47 8.03 21.20
N TYR A 216 3.56 7.72 19.90
CA TYR A 216 4.09 6.44 19.45
C TYR A 216 5.49 6.54 18.83
N ILE A 217 5.90 7.70 18.31
CA ILE A 217 7.23 7.90 17.72
C ILE A 217 8.13 8.71 18.65
N ASP A 218 7.85 10.01 18.81
CA ASP A 218 8.70 10.92 19.56
C ASP A 218 7.93 12.20 19.98
N PRO A 219 7.98 12.61 21.26
CA PRO A 219 7.28 13.81 21.73
C PRO A 219 7.75 15.12 21.07
N ASN A 220 8.93 15.15 20.45
CA ASN A 220 9.48 16.34 19.79
C ASN A 220 8.92 16.58 18.38
N VAL A 221 8.07 15.69 17.85
CA VAL A 221 7.45 15.88 16.53
C VAL A 221 6.69 17.20 16.51
N GLN A 222 6.91 17.99 15.47
CA GLN A 222 6.16 19.21 15.18
C GLN A 222 5.21 18.98 14.01
N LEU A 223 4.10 19.73 13.97
CA LEU A 223 3.11 19.60 12.90
C LEU A 223 3.73 19.79 11.50
N GLU A 224 4.60 20.79 11.38
CA GLU A 224 5.28 21.16 10.13
C GLU A 224 6.26 20.11 9.63
N ASP A 225 6.70 19.19 10.50
CA ASP A 225 7.53 18.05 10.13
C ASP A 225 6.75 17.02 9.31
N LEU A 226 5.42 17.03 9.41
CA LEU A 226 4.51 16.07 8.77
C LEU A 226 3.95 16.60 7.43
N TYR A 227 4.33 17.81 7.03
CA TYR A 227 3.85 18.43 5.79
C TYR A 227 4.56 17.86 4.58
N LEU A 228 3.78 17.48 3.58
CA LEU A 228 4.27 17.27 2.24
C LEU A 228 4.74 18.60 1.67
N ARG A 229 5.92 18.59 1.05
CA ARG A 229 6.54 19.76 0.45
C ARG A 229 6.93 19.46 -0.99
N TYR A 230 6.86 20.48 -1.83
CA TYR A 230 7.33 20.33 -3.21
C TYR A 230 8.83 20.02 -3.21
N ALA A 231 9.22 18.94 -3.90
CA ALA A 231 10.63 18.58 -4.04
C ALA A 231 11.37 19.48 -5.05
N VAL A 232 10.64 20.02 -6.02
CA VAL A 232 11.14 20.89 -7.10
C VAL A 232 10.11 21.99 -7.37
N ASP A 233 10.53 23.03 -8.08
CA ASP A 233 9.58 24.03 -8.57
C ASP A 233 8.60 23.39 -9.57
N CYS A 234 7.31 23.56 -9.30
CA CYS A 234 6.21 23.00 -10.06
C CYS A 234 5.20 24.11 -10.44
N PRO A 235 4.23 23.84 -11.33
CA PRO A 235 3.22 24.83 -11.70
C PRO A 235 2.38 25.37 -10.53
N THR A 236 2.23 24.61 -9.44
CA THR A 236 1.38 24.95 -8.28
C THR A 236 2.15 25.34 -7.03
N GLY A 237 3.48 25.26 -7.02
CA GLY A 237 4.28 25.61 -5.85
C GLY A 237 5.78 25.52 -6.07
N LYS A 238 6.56 26.00 -5.11
CA LYS A 238 8.03 26.05 -5.20
C LYS A 238 8.68 25.04 -4.27
N ALA A 239 9.90 24.62 -4.62
CA ALA A 239 10.66 23.69 -3.82
C ALA A 239 10.73 24.13 -2.33
N GLY A 240 10.34 23.23 -1.43
CA GLY A 240 10.30 23.46 0.02
C GLY A 240 8.99 24.04 0.58
N ASP A 241 8.14 24.63 -0.26
CA ASP A 241 6.83 25.12 0.19
C ASP A 241 5.91 23.94 0.56
N PRO A 242 5.06 24.07 1.61
CA PRO A 242 4.03 23.09 1.88
C PRO A 242 3.08 22.94 0.68
N VAL A 243 2.78 21.71 0.32
CA VAL A 243 1.72 21.40 -0.64
C VAL A 243 0.38 21.60 0.10
N ILE A 244 -0.49 22.47 -0.40
CA ILE A 244 -1.81 22.72 0.20
C ILE A 244 -2.85 21.92 -0.57
N ASP A 245 -3.67 21.14 0.13
CA ASP A 245 -4.85 20.50 -0.46
C ASP A 245 -5.95 21.56 -0.60
N PRO A 246 -6.33 21.96 -1.84
CA PRO A 246 -7.33 23.01 -2.04
C PRO A 246 -8.74 22.58 -1.60
N THR A 247 -8.98 21.28 -1.38
CA THR A 247 -10.28 20.78 -0.91
C THR A 247 -10.48 20.96 0.59
N THR A 248 -9.38 21.06 1.36
CA THR A 248 -9.40 21.27 2.82
C THR A 248 -8.85 22.63 3.22
N GLY A 249 -8.05 23.27 2.36
CA GLY A 249 -7.30 24.47 2.67
C GLY A 249 -6.10 24.24 3.61
N GLN A 250 -5.73 22.98 3.85
CA GLN A 250 -4.68 22.60 4.80
C GLN A 250 -3.47 21.98 4.09
N PRO A 251 -2.28 21.97 4.71
CA PRO A 251 -1.12 21.24 4.19
C PRO A 251 -1.44 19.76 4.01
N ALA A 252 -0.96 19.16 2.92
CA ALA A 252 -1.06 17.74 2.67
C ALA A 252 -0.10 16.96 3.59
N TYR A 253 -0.46 15.72 3.91
CA TYR A 253 0.35 14.83 4.74
C TYR A 253 1.48 14.19 3.94
N ASP A 254 2.70 14.23 4.50
CA ASP A 254 3.83 13.44 4.02
C ASP A 254 3.86 12.08 4.71
N THR A 255 3.50 11.02 3.99
CA THR A 255 3.52 9.64 4.51
C THR A 255 4.95 9.12 4.72
N VAL A 256 5.95 9.78 4.14
CA VAL A 256 7.38 9.45 4.23
C VAL A 256 8.18 10.56 4.91
N ASN A 257 7.53 11.31 5.80
CA ASN A 257 8.14 12.39 6.56
C ASN A 257 9.34 11.94 7.40
N LYS A 258 10.09 12.91 7.94
CA LYS A 258 11.33 12.64 8.69
C LYS A 258 11.15 11.70 9.90
N TRP A 259 9.94 11.58 10.46
CA TRP A 259 9.61 10.71 11.60
C TRP A 259 9.03 9.35 11.18
N ASN A 260 8.95 9.09 9.88
CA ASN A 260 8.48 7.84 9.31
C ASN A 260 9.27 7.48 8.05
N ALA A 261 10.60 7.52 8.14
CA ALA A 261 11.49 7.25 7.02
C ALA A 261 12.71 6.44 7.46
N GLY A 262 13.14 5.51 6.59
CA GLY A 262 14.34 4.71 6.81
C GLY A 262 14.14 3.66 7.90
N THR A 263 15.17 2.84 8.07
CA THR A 263 15.29 1.93 9.20
C THR A 263 16.01 2.59 10.38
N ALA A 264 16.82 3.63 10.16
CA ALA A 264 17.50 4.34 11.24
C ALA A 264 16.54 5.26 12.01
N CYS A 265 16.59 5.21 13.34
CA CYS A 265 15.87 6.11 14.23
C CYS A 265 16.82 6.72 15.26
N VAL A 266 16.84 8.06 15.32
CA VAL A 266 17.62 8.84 16.28
C VAL A 266 16.62 9.65 17.13
N PRO A 267 16.38 9.25 18.38
CA PRO A 267 15.43 9.94 19.26
C PRO A 267 15.68 11.45 19.33
N GLY A 268 14.59 12.22 19.27
CA GLY A 268 14.60 13.68 19.23
C GLY A 268 15.04 14.30 17.90
N GLN A 269 15.37 13.49 16.88
CA GLN A 269 15.88 14.01 15.60
C GLN A 269 15.07 13.51 14.38
N TYR A 270 15.04 12.20 14.14
CA TYR A 270 14.40 11.61 12.96
C TYR A 270 14.19 10.10 13.09
N GLY A 271 13.48 9.53 12.12
CA GLY A 271 13.17 8.12 11.98
C GLY A 271 11.95 7.70 12.79
N GLY A 272 11.72 6.39 12.87
CA GLY A 272 10.50 5.82 13.44
C GLY A 272 9.68 5.09 12.40
N ALA A 273 8.67 4.33 12.85
CA ALA A 273 7.82 3.51 11.99
C ALA A 273 6.36 3.62 12.47
N MET A 274 5.71 4.75 12.16
CA MET A 274 4.31 4.97 12.49
C MET A 274 3.43 4.02 11.68
N HIS A 275 3.63 4.04 10.35
CA HIS A 275 2.89 3.23 9.40
C HIS A 275 3.79 2.84 8.22
N LEU A 276 3.29 1.93 7.38
CA LEU A 276 3.95 1.47 6.17
C LEU A 276 4.21 2.62 5.19
N THR A 277 5.35 2.57 4.50
CA THR A 277 5.86 3.59 3.59
C THR A 277 6.22 3.05 2.21
N SER A 278 6.41 1.73 2.08
CA SER A 278 6.65 1.12 0.78
C SER A 278 5.42 1.26 -0.11
N GLY A 279 5.60 1.75 -1.34
CA GLY A 279 4.51 2.11 -2.25
C GLY A 279 3.44 1.02 -2.47
N PRO A 280 3.78 -0.27 -2.59
CA PRO A 280 2.78 -1.34 -2.74
C PRO A 280 1.98 -1.65 -1.47
N ASN A 281 2.37 -1.10 -0.30
CA ASN A 281 1.81 -1.47 0.99
C ASN A 281 0.58 -0.62 1.38
N THR A 282 -0.26 -0.24 0.42
CA THR A 282 -1.51 0.49 0.68
C THR A 282 -2.68 -0.45 0.94
N LEU A 283 -3.71 0.07 1.61
CA LEU A 283 -4.93 -0.71 1.89
C LEU A 283 -5.75 -0.92 0.61
N SER A 284 -5.76 0.05 -0.31
CA SER A 284 -6.37 -0.10 -1.63
C SER A 284 -5.71 -1.23 -2.44
N ALA A 285 -4.38 -1.38 -2.38
CA ALA A 285 -3.65 -2.47 -3.03
C ALA A 285 -4.00 -3.84 -2.44
N GLU A 286 -4.20 -3.94 -1.12
CA GLU A 286 -4.66 -5.16 -0.44
C GLU A 286 -6.03 -5.62 -0.98
N VAL A 287 -7.00 -4.69 -1.06
CA VAL A 287 -8.35 -4.97 -1.60
C VAL A 287 -8.28 -5.36 -3.08
N TYR A 288 -7.48 -4.64 -3.87
CA TYR A 288 -7.22 -4.94 -5.28
C TYR A 288 -6.68 -6.36 -5.45
N LEU A 289 -5.64 -6.73 -4.70
CA LEU A 289 -4.96 -8.01 -4.81
C LEU A 289 -5.92 -9.15 -4.47
N ALA A 290 -6.68 -9.01 -3.38
CA ALA A 290 -7.66 -9.99 -2.95
C ALA A 290 -8.73 -10.23 -4.02
N ALA A 291 -9.20 -9.18 -4.68
CA ALA A 291 -10.20 -9.28 -5.74
C ALA A 291 -9.64 -9.87 -7.04
N ALA A 292 -8.49 -9.36 -7.51
CA ALA A 292 -7.84 -9.82 -8.73
C ALA A 292 -7.48 -11.31 -8.66
N ALA A 293 -7.10 -11.79 -7.47
CA ALA A 293 -6.80 -13.19 -7.23
C ALA A 293 -8.00 -14.13 -7.37
N THR A 294 -9.25 -13.64 -7.36
CA THR A 294 -10.44 -14.48 -7.51
C THR A 294 -10.73 -14.89 -8.96
N LEU A 295 -10.09 -14.25 -9.95
CA LEU A 295 -10.19 -14.65 -11.35
C LEU A 295 -9.40 -15.94 -11.60
N LEU A 296 -10.13 -17.04 -11.81
CA LEU A 296 -9.53 -18.33 -12.11
C LEU A 296 -8.77 -18.29 -13.44
N ARG A 297 -7.58 -18.90 -13.46
CA ARG A 297 -6.70 -19.00 -14.64
C ARG A 297 -6.59 -20.46 -15.11
N PRO A 298 -6.09 -20.72 -16.33
CA PRO A 298 -5.95 -22.09 -16.80
C PRO A 298 -4.93 -22.84 -15.94
N VAL A 299 -5.18 -24.13 -15.69
CA VAL A 299 -4.31 -24.98 -14.84
C VAL A 299 -2.85 -24.93 -15.28
N SER A 300 -2.59 -24.87 -16.60
CA SER A 300 -1.24 -24.76 -17.15
C SER A 300 -0.46 -23.54 -16.63
N SER A 301 -1.17 -22.47 -16.28
CA SER A 301 -0.64 -21.20 -15.81
C SER A 301 -0.87 -20.96 -14.32
N SER A 302 -1.44 -21.93 -13.59
CA SER A 302 -1.75 -21.81 -12.15
C SER A 302 -1.20 -22.99 -11.34
N GLN A 303 -0.09 -23.59 -11.78
CA GLN A 303 0.52 -24.75 -11.12
C GLN A 303 1.21 -24.38 -9.80
N ASN A 304 1.67 -23.14 -9.68
CA ASN A 304 2.27 -22.59 -8.48
C ASN A 304 2.06 -21.07 -8.41
N ALA A 305 2.44 -20.47 -7.29
CA ALA A 305 2.27 -19.05 -7.03
C ALA A 305 2.93 -18.14 -8.09
N GLN A 306 4.14 -18.49 -8.56
CA GLN A 306 4.87 -17.65 -9.54
C GLN A 306 4.30 -17.78 -10.95
N SER A 307 3.89 -18.97 -11.39
CA SER A 307 3.23 -19.10 -12.69
C SER A 307 1.88 -18.40 -12.71
N LEU A 308 1.12 -18.49 -11.62
CA LEU A 308 -0.18 -17.81 -11.49
C LEU A 308 -0.05 -16.30 -11.56
N ILE A 309 0.82 -15.70 -10.73
CA ILE A 309 0.98 -14.23 -10.72
C ILE A 309 1.48 -13.69 -12.06
N CYS A 310 2.34 -14.45 -12.77
CA CYS A 310 2.78 -14.06 -14.11
C CYS A 310 1.63 -14.05 -15.14
N CYS A 311 0.68 -14.97 -15.02
CA CYS A 311 -0.49 -15.06 -15.90
C CYS A 311 -1.57 -14.04 -15.53
N ALA A 312 -1.80 -13.83 -14.23
CA ALA A 312 -2.86 -13.00 -13.71
C ALA A 312 -2.47 -11.52 -13.60
N GLN A 313 -1.16 -11.20 -13.62
CA GLN A 313 -0.60 -9.84 -13.58
C GLN A 313 -1.07 -8.98 -12.39
N TYR A 314 -1.51 -9.61 -11.29
CA TYR A 314 -1.74 -8.91 -10.03
C TYR A 314 -0.41 -8.72 -9.27
N GLY A 315 -0.30 -7.68 -8.45
CA GLY A 315 0.80 -7.51 -7.49
C GLY A 315 2.21 -7.59 -8.11
N GLN A 316 3.18 -8.03 -7.31
CA GLN A 316 4.57 -8.17 -7.74
C GLN A 316 5.11 -9.58 -7.51
N ASN A 317 5.76 -10.14 -8.54
CA ASN A 317 6.44 -11.43 -8.44
C ASN A 317 7.62 -11.40 -7.45
N TYR A 318 7.97 -12.59 -6.96
CA TYR A 318 9.07 -12.82 -6.02
C TYR A 318 9.00 -12.09 -4.66
N ARG A 319 7.87 -11.47 -4.30
CA ARG A 319 7.50 -11.23 -2.90
C ARG A 319 7.04 -12.54 -2.23
N ASN A 320 7.05 -12.60 -0.90
CA ASN A 320 6.37 -13.64 -0.13
C ASN A 320 4.86 -13.41 -0.20
N SER A 321 4.40 -12.17 -0.03
CA SER A 321 2.98 -11.82 0.06
C SER A 321 2.21 -12.12 -1.23
N ASP A 322 2.46 -11.36 -2.30
CA ASP A 322 1.51 -11.26 -3.42
C ASP A 322 1.31 -12.60 -4.15
N PRO A 323 2.37 -13.35 -4.51
CA PRO A 323 2.21 -14.66 -5.11
C PRO A 323 1.50 -15.65 -4.18
N HIS A 324 1.79 -15.61 -2.87
CA HIS A 324 1.19 -16.54 -1.91
C HIS A 324 -0.28 -16.23 -1.66
N ILE A 325 -0.62 -14.98 -1.34
CA ILE A 325 -2.00 -14.51 -1.14
C ILE A 325 -2.82 -14.83 -2.39
N GLY A 326 -2.30 -14.46 -3.57
CA GLY A 326 -2.99 -14.66 -4.82
C GLY A 326 -3.24 -16.14 -5.13
N PHE A 327 -2.26 -17.02 -4.89
CA PHE A 327 -2.41 -18.45 -5.09
C PHE A 327 -3.41 -19.10 -4.10
N MET A 328 -3.34 -18.73 -2.83
CA MET A 328 -4.25 -19.23 -1.80
C MET A 328 -5.70 -18.77 -2.06
N ALA A 329 -5.90 -17.50 -2.39
CA ALA A 329 -7.20 -16.96 -2.73
C ALA A 329 -7.77 -17.59 -4.01
N ASN A 330 -6.99 -17.72 -5.08
CA ASN A 330 -7.42 -18.35 -6.34
C ASN A 330 -7.87 -19.80 -6.13
N THR A 331 -7.12 -20.56 -5.33
CA THR A 331 -7.48 -21.94 -4.97
C THR A 331 -8.83 -21.99 -4.23
N LYS A 332 -9.10 -21.04 -3.33
CA LYS A 332 -10.39 -20.96 -2.61
C LYS A 332 -11.54 -20.48 -3.49
N ALA A 333 -11.26 -19.63 -4.48
CA ALA A 333 -12.24 -19.07 -5.39
C ALA A 333 -12.93 -20.12 -6.30
N VAL A 334 -12.36 -21.33 -6.43
CA VAL A 334 -12.97 -22.46 -7.16
C VAL A 334 -14.35 -22.82 -6.62
N ASN A 335 -14.54 -22.75 -5.30
CA ASN A 335 -15.76 -23.16 -4.61
C ASN A 335 -16.38 -22.04 -3.76
N ASN A 336 -15.83 -20.82 -3.82
CA ASN A 336 -16.28 -19.70 -3.00
C ASN A 336 -16.20 -18.38 -3.77
N ARG A 337 -17.07 -17.44 -3.40
CA ARG A 337 -16.76 -16.01 -3.54
C ARG A 337 -16.06 -15.52 -2.28
N LEU A 338 -15.15 -14.57 -2.42
CA LEU A 338 -14.28 -14.10 -1.34
C LEU A 338 -14.48 -12.61 -1.09
N SER A 339 -14.30 -12.20 0.16
CA SER A 339 -14.14 -10.79 0.54
C SER A 339 -13.16 -10.72 1.70
N LEU A 340 -12.48 -9.58 1.87
CA LEU A 340 -11.60 -9.38 3.02
C LEU A 340 -12.45 -9.24 4.29
N THR A 341 -12.02 -9.89 5.37
CA THR A 341 -12.75 -9.86 6.64
C THR A 341 -12.61 -8.48 7.29
N ASN A 342 -13.72 -7.88 7.73
CA ASN A 342 -13.70 -6.64 8.50
C ASN A 342 -13.20 -6.88 9.94
N PRO A 343 -12.36 -6.01 10.54
CA PRO A 343 -11.68 -4.87 9.92
C PRO A 343 -10.58 -5.29 8.94
N ILE A 344 -10.63 -4.73 7.72
CA ILE A 344 -9.63 -4.99 6.67
C ILE A 344 -8.28 -4.41 7.10
N GLY A 345 -7.22 -5.15 6.84
CA GLY A 345 -5.86 -4.74 7.17
C GLY A 345 -4.93 -5.94 7.26
N LEU A 346 -3.63 -5.62 7.33
CA LEU A 346 -2.55 -6.57 7.47
C LEU A 346 -2.00 -6.50 8.88
N TYR A 347 -1.91 -7.66 9.51
CA TYR A 347 -1.66 -7.73 10.94
C TYR A 347 -0.44 -8.57 11.24
N LEU A 348 0.45 -8.01 12.06
CA LEU A 348 1.56 -8.75 12.62
C LEU A 348 1.01 -9.92 13.44
N GLN A 349 1.55 -11.11 13.21
CA GLN A 349 1.37 -12.26 14.08
C GLN A 349 2.65 -12.37 14.91
N GLN A 350 2.51 -12.15 16.22
CA GLN A 350 3.66 -12.07 17.12
C GLN A 350 4.30 -13.45 17.35
N PRO A 351 5.49 -13.52 17.99
CA PRO A 351 6.10 -14.80 18.34
C PRO A 351 5.17 -15.62 19.22
N THR A 352 4.99 -16.89 18.89
CA THR A 352 4.14 -17.80 19.68
C THR A 352 4.84 -18.37 20.90
N ASP A 353 6.18 -18.32 20.92
CA ASP A 353 7.01 -18.81 22.02
C ASP A 353 8.25 -17.92 22.21
N PHE A 354 8.44 -17.44 23.43
CA PHE A 354 9.60 -16.65 23.85
C PHE A 354 10.62 -17.47 24.66
N SER A 355 10.37 -18.76 24.90
CA SER A 355 11.21 -19.61 25.75
C SER A 355 12.66 -19.70 25.28
N ALA A 356 12.89 -19.58 23.98
CA ALA A 356 14.21 -19.60 23.35
C ALA A 356 14.91 -18.23 23.28
N TRP A 357 14.26 -17.16 23.75
CA TRP A 357 14.81 -15.81 23.79
C TRP A 357 15.56 -15.63 25.11
N LYS A 358 16.87 -15.44 25.04
CA LYS A 358 17.75 -15.43 26.21
C LYS A 358 18.66 -14.22 26.20
N GLY A 359 18.70 -13.51 27.32
CA GLY A 359 19.72 -12.51 27.59
C GLY A 359 21.09 -13.15 27.86
N PRO A 360 22.14 -12.35 28.04
CA PRO A 360 23.53 -12.83 28.13
C PRO A 360 23.82 -13.78 29.31
N GLN A 361 22.98 -13.75 30.36
CA GLN A 361 23.08 -14.64 31.52
C GLN A 361 21.99 -15.73 31.51
N GLY A 362 21.35 -15.97 30.36
CA GLY A 362 20.27 -16.94 30.20
C GLY A 362 18.92 -16.48 30.73
N GLN A 363 18.78 -15.21 31.13
CA GLN A 363 17.54 -14.66 31.64
C GLN A 363 16.47 -14.52 30.55
N ASP A 364 15.20 -14.60 30.96
CA ASP A 364 14.05 -14.33 30.10
C ASP A 364 14.02 -12.85 29.66
N VAL A 365 13.73 -12.62 28.38
CA VAL A 365 13.68 -11.29 27.77
C VAL A 365 12.33 -11.00 27.11
N SER A 366 11.31 -11.85 27.34
CA SER A 366 9.97 -11.69 26.75
C SER A 366 9.30 -10.37 27.15
N GLN A 367 9.60 -9.90 28.36
CA GLN A 367 9.14 -8.62 28.91
C GLN A 367 9.52 -7.39 28.08
N TYR A 368 10.50 -7.50 27.18
CA TYR A 368 10.93 -6.40 26.29
C TYR A 368 10.11 -6.32 25.00
N TRP A 369 9.29 -7.33 24.71
CA TRP A 369 8.32 -7.30 23.61
C TRP A 369 6.99 -6.70 24.07
N ARG A 370 6.48 -5.70 23.34
CA ARG A 370 5.19 -5.09 23.62
C ARG A 370 4.42 -4.79 22.34
N ILE A 371 3.11 -4.98 22.40
CA ILE A 371 2.18 -4.48 21.39
C ILE A 371 1.84 -3.04 21.75
N THR A 372 2.09 -2.10 20.83
CA THR A 372 1.80 -0.67 21.05
C THR A 372 0.54 -0.22 20.34
N ARG A 373 0.18 -0.86 19.22
CA ARG A 373 -1.07 -0.61 18.48
C ARG A 373 -1.69 -1.92 17.99
N GLY A 374 -3.02 -2.01 18.05
CA GLY A 374 -3.76 -3.24 17.77
C GLY A 374 -3.87 -4.18 18.97
N THR A 375 -4.27 -5.44 18.74
CA THR A 375 -4.56 -6.41 19.82
C THR A 375 -4.24 -7.84 19.38
N ALA A 376 -3.66 -8.62 20.28
CA ALA A 376 -3.41 -10.05 20.06
C ALA A 376 -4.70 -10.87 20.10
N LYS A 377 -4.79 -11.90 19.26
CA LYS A 377 -5.88 -12.89 19.22
C LYS A 377 -7.30 -12.29 19.22
N SER A 378 -7.47 -11.10 18.63
CA SER A 378 -8.75 -10.38 18.63
C SER A 378 -9.60 -10.64 17.38
N ALA A 379 -9.04 -11.22 16.33
CA ALA A 379 -9.80 -11.58 15.14
C ALA A 379 -10.75 -12.76 15.42
N ALA A 380 -11.83 -12.86 14.65
CA ALA A 380 -12.82 -13.93 14.79
C ALA A 380 -12.26 -15.35 14.56
N ASN A 381 -11.19 -15.48 13.77
CA ASN A 381 -10.46 -16.74 13.55
C ASN A 381 -9.34 -16.98 14.59
N GLY A 382 -9.23 -16.12 15.62
CA GLY A 382 -8.21 -16.20 16.67
C GLY A 382 -6.84 -15.66 16.27
N SER A 383 -6.68 -15.08 15.07
CA SER A 383 -5.44 -14.43 14.67
C SER A 383 -5.23 -13.10 15.40
N ASP A 384 -3.98 -12.64 15.40
CA ASP A 384 -3.64 -11.31 15.91
C ASP A 384 -4.17 -10.23 14.95
N GLN A 385 -4.56 -9.09 15.54
CA GLN A 385 -4.80 -7.83 14.84
C GLN A 385 -3.82 -6.76 15.36
N ILE A 386 -2.53 -7.07 15.32
CA ILE A 386 -1.45 -6.18 15.78
C ILE A 386 -1.01 -5.29 14.63
N LEU A 387 -1.00 -3.99 14.86
CA LEU A 387 -0.60 -2.98 13.87
C LEU A 387 0.83 -2.48 14.12
N GLN A 388 1.25 -2.43 15.39
CA GLN A 388 2.60 -2.04 15.77
C GLN A 388 3.06 -2.80 17.02
N ALA A 389 4.31 -3.26 16.99
CA ALA A 389 4.98 -3.89 18.12
C ALA A 389 6.40 -3.36 18.29
N VAL A 390 6.89 -3.36 19.53
CA VAL A 390 8.22 -2.89 19.89
C VAL A 390 8.97 -3.97 20.67
N PHE A 391 10.23 -4.19 20.31
CA PHE A 391 11.20 -4.90 21.13
C PHE A 391 12.26 -3.91 21.62
N GLU A 392 12.29 -3.62 22.93
CA GLU A 392 13.16 -2.58 23.50
C GLU A 392 13.85 -3.03 24.78
N VAL A 393 15.18 -2.95 24.78
CA VAL A 393 16.02 -3.23 25.95
C VAL A 393 16.48 -1.90 26.56
N PRO A 394 15.97 -1.52 27.74
CA PRO A 394 16.31 -0.26 28.37
C PRO A 394 17.77 -0.27 28.85
N GLN A 395 18.38 0.92 28.99
CA GLN A 395 19.78 1.02 29.45
C GLN A 395 20.00 0.42 30.84
N SER A 396 19.00 0.48 31.70
CA SER A 396 19.02 -0.12 33.03
C SER A 396 19.17 -1.64 33.02
N ALA A 397 18.92 -2.33 31.90
CA ALA A 397 19.13 -3.76 31.76
C ALA A 397 20.62 -4.14 31.75
N GLY A 398 21.52 -3.21 31.39
CA GLY A 398 22.97 -3.44 31.35
C GLY A 398 23.46 -4.28 30.17
N PHE A 399 22.61 -4.55 29.18
CA PHE A 399 22.93 -5.22 27.91
C PHE A 399 22.06 -4.65 26.77
N SER A 400 22.39 -5.01 25.53
CA SER A 400 21.71 -4.56 24.31
C SER A 400 20.92 -5.70 23.66
N ILE A 401 20.15 -5.39 22.59
CA ILE A 401 19.51 -6.43 21.78
C ILE A 401 20.56 -7.36 21.16
N ASN A 402 21.73 -6.82 20.78
CA ASN A 402 22.82 -7.63 20.24
C ASN A 402 23.34 -8.68 21.23
N ASP A 403 23.13 -8.54 22.53
CA ASP A 403 23.57 -9.54 23.53
C ASP A 403 22.55 -10.66 23.74
N ILE A 404 21.40 -10.58 23.08
CA ILE A 404 20.34 -11.57 23.15
C ILE A 404 20.58 -12.67 22.11
N THR A 405 20.20 -13.90 22.48
CA THR A 405 20.09 -15.01 21.54
C THR A 405 18.64 -15.45 21.39
N ILE A 406 18.26 -15.86 20.18
CA ILE A 406 17.00 -16.51 19.87
C ILE A 406 17.35 -17.84 19.21
N ASN A 407 16.91 -18.95 19.80
CA ASN A 407 17.29 -20.30 19.35
C ASN A 407 18.82 -20.49 19.27
N GLY A 408 19.57 -19.84 20.17
CA GLY A 408 21.03 -19.88 20.20
C GLY A 408 21.73 -18.99 19.17
N GLN A 409 20.99 -18.33 18.27
CA GLN A 409 21.54 -17.35 17.32
C GLN A 409 21.54 -15.96 17.96
N ARG A 410 22.70 -15.28 17.92
CA ARG A 410 22.83 -13.88 18.36
C ARG A 410 22.00 -12.95 17.48
N VAL A 411 21.34 -11.97 18.08
CA VAL A 411 20.53 -10.98 17.34
C VAL A 411 21.41 -9.85 16.81
N ASP A 412 22.22 -10.16 15.79
CA ASP A 412 23.08 -9.18 15.13
C ASP A 412 22.32 -8.28 14.15
N TYR A 413 21.21 -8.80 13.60
CA TYR A 413 20.33 -8.12 12.66
C TYR A 413 18.86 -8.38 12.99
N VAL A 414 17.96 -7.49 12.56
CA VAL A 414 16.50 -7.59 12.80
C VAL A 414 15.91 -8.90 12.26
N TRP A 415 16.51 -9.47 11.20
CA TRP A 415 16.13 -10.77 10.63
C TRP A 415 15.95 -11.88 11.66
N VAL A 416 16.78 -11.95 12.70
CA VAL A 416 16.69 -13.01 13.73
C VAL A 416 15.34 -12.94 14.46
N ILE A 417 14.86 -11.74 14.75
CA ILE A 417 13.54 -11.50 15.32
C ILE A 417 12.45 -11.68 14.25
N ALA A 418 12.63 -11.14 13.05
CA ALA A 418 11.64 -11.20 11.97
C ALA A 418 11.26 -12.64 11.58
N GLN A 419 12.18 -13.60 11.70
CA GLN A 419 11.92 -15.02 11.49
C GLN A 419 10.96 -15.64 12.53
N GLN A 420 10.75 -14.97 13.67
CA GLN A 420 9.80 -15.40 14.71
C GLN A 420 8.41 -14.77 14.52
N LEU A 421 8.24 -13.94 13.49
CA LEU A 421 7.02 -13.20 13.20
C LEU A 421 6.39 -13.71 11.91
N LEU A 422 5.08 -13.50 11.77
CA LEU A 422 4.38 -13.60 10.49
C LEU A 422 3.60 -12.31 10.25
N VAL A 423 3.16 -12.09 9.01
CA VAL A 423 2.08 -11.15 8.69
C VAL A 423 0.87 -11.97 8.29
N GLY A 424 -0.34 -11.48 8.60
CA GLY A 424 -1.59 -12.18 8.34
C GLY A 424 -2.64 -11.31 7.66
N LEU A 425 -3.38 -11.92 6.73
CA LEU A 425 -4.55 -11.37 6.05
C LEU A 425 -5.77 -12.28 6.29
N SER A 426 -6.92 -11.71 6.66
CA SER A 426 -8.14 -12.48 6.90
C SER A 426 -9.15 -12.35 5.75
N VAL A 427 -9.75 -13.47 5.38
CA VAL A 427 -10.72 -13.58 4.28
C VAL A 427 -12.00 -14.24 4.79
N THR A 428 -13.15 -13.77 4.31
CA THR A 428 -14.45 -14.39 4.54
C THR A 428 -14.94 -15.05 3.24
N ALA A 429 -15.24 -16.34 3.32
CA ALA A 429 -15.69 -17.12 2.18
C ALA A 429 -17.22 -17.26 2.16
N LYS A 430 -17.80 -17.15 0.97
CA LYS A 430 -19.20 -17.44 0.69
C LYS A 430 -19.27 -18.60 -0.31
N PRO A 431 -19.73 -19.80 0.10
CA PRO A 431 -19.79 -20.95 -0.79
C PRO A 431 -20.63 -20.66 -2.05
N ILE A 432 -20.20 -21.22 -3.17
CA ILE A 432 -20.95 -21.20 -4.43
C ILE A 432 -21.20 -22.62 -4.91
N THR A 433 -22.27 -22.80 -5.68
CA THR A 433 -22.69 -24.10 -6.20
C THR A 433 -22.15 -24.40 -7.60
N VAL A 434 -21.66 -23.38 -8.30
CA VAL A 434 -21.09 -23.48 -9.64
C VAL A 434 -19.73 -22.80 -9.65
N THR A 435 -18.69 -23.54 -10.04
CA THR A 435 -17.34 -22.98 -10.20
C THR A 435 -17.33 -21.93 -11.31
N PRO A 436 -16.75 -20.73 -11.07
CA PRO A 436 -16.65 -19.70 -12.09
C PRO A 436 -15.82 -20.19 -13.29
N PRO A 437 -16.09 -19.71 -14.51
CA PRO A 437 -15.24 -20.04 -15.65
C PRO A 437 -13.81 -19.51 -15.44
N SER A 438 -12.82 -20.26 -15.93
CA SER A 438 -11.44 -19.77 -16.00
C SER A 438 -11.27 -18.82 -17.19
N PHE A 439 -10.50 -17.75 -17.00
CA PHE A 439 -10.10 -16.82 -18.06
C PHE A 439 -8.67 -17.11 -18.53
N PRO A 440 -8.32 -16.86 -19.80
CA PRO A 440 -6.92 -16.85 -20.26
C PRO A 440 -6.07 -15.86 -19.45
N CYS A 441 -4.75 -15.87 -19.65
CA CYS A 441 -3.88 -14.88 -19.00
C CYS A 441 -4.24 -13.45 -19.40
N VAL A 442 -3.94 -12.50 -18.51
CA VAL A 442 -4.15 -11.07 -18.77
C VAL A 442 -3.31 -10.66 -19.97
N GLN A 443 -3.90 -9.86 -20.85
CA GLN A 443 -3.26 -9.32 -22.03
C GLN A 443 -3.65 -7.85 -22.16
N ALA A 444 -2.69 -7.00 -22.55
CA ALA A 444 -2.99 -5.62 -22.90
C ALA A 444 -3.92 -5.59 -24.13
N ARG A 445 -4.89 -4.68 -24.13
CA ARG A 445 -5.69 -4.37 -25.31
C ARG A 445 -4.84 -3.57 -26.29
N VAL A 446 -4.86 -4.00 -27.56
CA VAL A 446 -4.19 -3.30 -28.67
C VAL A 446 -5.20 -2.64 -29.62
N GLU A 447 -6.47 -3.03 -29.54
CA GLU A 447 -7.59 -2.48 -30.32
C GLU A 447 -8.73 -2.12 -29.36
N GLY A 448 -9.49 -1.08 -29.71
CA GLY A 448 -10.62 -0.61 -28.88
C GLY A 448 -10.19 -0.14 -27.49
N LEU A 449 -9.00 0.45 -27.38
CA LEU A 449 -8.49 0.99 -26.12
C LEU A 449 -9.39 2.13 -25.65
N GLN A 450 -9.84 2.04 -24.40
CA GLN A 450 -10.59 3.09 -23.74
C GLN A 450 -9.72 3.72 -22.64
N PRO A 451 -9.82 5.04 -22.38
CA PRO A 451 -9.11 5.66 -21.28
C PRO A 451 -9.58 5.07 -19.97
N TRP A 452 -8.71 4.32 -19.30
CA TRP A 452 -8.95 3.83 -17.95
C TRP A 452 -8.66 4.94 -16.94
N PRO A 453 -9.63 5.41 -16.13
CA PRO A 453 -9.35 6.29 -14.99
C PRO A 453 -8.48 5.58 -13.95
N VAL A 454 -7.28 6.09 -13.67
CA VAL A 454 -6.33 5.46 -12.72
C VAL A 454 -6.28 6.22 -11.41
N GLN A 455 -6.33 7.54 -11.44
CA GLN A 455 -6.18 8.40 -10.26
C GLN A 455 -6.85 9.75 -10.50
N LEU A 456 -7.52 10.29 -9.48
CA LEU A 456 -8.07 11.64 -9.49
C LEU A 456 -7.60 12.39 -8.26
N LEU A 457 -6.87 13.49 -8.44
CA LEU A 457 -6.30 14.27 -7.35
C LEU A 457 -6.46 15.77 -7.60
N PRO A 458 -6.55 16.61 -6.56
CA PRO A 458 -6.33 18.03 -6.71
C PRO A 458 -4.98 18.32 -7.39
N VAL A 459 -4.92 19.36 -8.20
CA VAL A 459 -3.73 19.66 -9.02
C VAL A 459 -2.48 19.92 -8.19
N ASP A 460 -2.64 20.52 -7.01
CA ASP A 460 -1.57 20.74 -6.04
C ASP A 460 -1.00 19.43 -5.51
N LEU A 461 -1.86 18.46 -5.17
CA LEU A 461 -1.45 17.13 -4.71
C LEU A 461 -0.73 16.34 -5.82
N PHE A 462 -1.21 16.46 -7.06
CA PHE A 462 -0.57 15.83 -8.23
C PHE A 462 0.86 16.34 -8.45
N TYR A 463 1.07 17.65 -8.51
CA TYR A 463 2.41 18.21 -8.70
C TYR A 463 3.29 18.09 -7.46
N GLY A 464 2.68 18.06 -6.26
CA GLY A 464 3.34 17.80 -5.00
C GLY A 464 3.76 16.34 -4.79
N GLN A 465 3.45 15.43 -5.72
CA GLN A 465 3.73 13.99 -5.61
C GLN A 465 3.09 13.36 -4.36
N SER A 466 1.88 13.79 -3.99
CA SER A 466 1.15 13.23 -2.86
C SER A 466 0.94 11.72 -2.98
N PRO A 467 1.31 10.94 -1.95
CA PRO A 467 1.17 9.49 -1.96
C PRO A 467 -0.26 8.99 -1.63
N THR A 468 -1.25 9.88 -1.64
CA THR A 468 -2.62 9.55 -1.25
C THR A 468 -3.31 8.65 -2.28
N ASP A 469 -3.93 7.58 -1.78
CA ASP A 469 -4.84 6.69 -2.51
C ASP A 469 -6.31 6.89 -2.10
N LEU A 470 -6.58 7.88 -1.26
CA LEU A 470 -7.94 8.26 -0.88
C LEU A 470 -8.70 8.82 -2.09
N PRO A 471 -10.01 8.51 -2.22
CA PRO A 471 -10.88 9.17 -3.18
C PRO A 471 -10.82 10.69 -3.08
N ALA A 472 -10.89 11.37 -4.24
CA ALA A 472 -10.98 12.81 -4.34
C ALA A 472 -12.22 13.32 -3.59
N TRP A 473 -12.01 14.36 -2.78
CA TRP A 473 -13.07 14.98 -2.01
C TRP A 473 -13.78 16.06 -2.84
N LEU A 474 -15.02 15.78 -3.28
CA LEU A 474 -15.83 16.68 -4.09
C LEU A 474 -16.87 17.39 -3.20
N ALA A 475 -16.43 18.44 -2.48
CA ALA A 475 -17.27 19.18 -1.54
C ALA A 475 -18.46 19.89 -2.24
N PRO A 476 -19.71 19.79 -1.73
CA PRO A 476 -20.86 20.49 -2.31
C PRO A 476 -20.65 22.02 -2.37
N GLY A 477 -21.06 22.62 -3.49
CA GLY A 477 -20.94 24.07 -3.69
C GLY A 477 -19.52 24.55 -4.02
N SER A 478 -18.59 23.65 -4.29
CA SER A 478 -17.20 23.99 -4.63
C SER A 478 -16.92 23.96 -6.14
N SER A 479 -15.84 24.62 -6.54
CA SER A 479 -15.24 24.53 -7.87
C SER A 479 -13.73 24.51 -7.74
N ASN A 480 -13.10 23.38 -8.04
CA ASN A 480 -11.68 23.13 -7.81
C ASN A 480 -11.02 22.46 -9.03
N SER A 481 -9.70 22.63 -9.16
CA SER A 481 -8.91 22.02 -10.23
C SER A 481 -8.34 20.66 -9.81
N PHE A 482 -8.57 19.65 -10.65
CA PHE A 482 -8.11 18.27 -10.46
C PHE A 482 -7.33 17.77 -11.66
N VAL A 483 -6.52 16.74 -11.45
CA VAL A 483 -5.85 15.95 -12.47
C VAL A 483 -6.46 14.56 -12.46
N LEU A 484 -7.08 14.18 -13.57
CA LEU A 484 -7.53 12.81 -13.83
C LEU A 484 -6.47 12.11 -14.66
N VAL A 485 -5.67 11.25 -14.03
CA VAL A 485 -4.70 10.38 -14.72
C VAL A 485 -5.44 9.21 -15.34
N VAL A 486 -5.13 8.91 -16.60
CA VAL A 486 -5.70 7.80 -17.35
C VAL A 486 -4.64 6.97 -18.06
N GLN A 487 -4.97 5.72 -18.36
CA GLN A 487 -4.18 4.87 -19.24
C GLN A 487 -4.97 4.58 -20.51
N GLY A 488 -4.38 4.87 -21.68
CA GLY A 488 -4.97 4.52 -22.96
C GLY A 488 -5.89 5.59 -23.56
N ALA A 489 -5.64 6.87 -23.21
CA ALA A 489 -6.25 7.95 -23.95
C ALA A 489 -5.71 8.01 -25.38
N ASP A 490 -6.61 8.31 -26.33
CA ASP A 490 -6.28 8.44 -27.74
C ASP A 490 -5.24 9.58 -27.92
N PRO A 491 -4.14 9.35 -28.67
CA PRO A 491 -3.14 10.39 -28.93
C PRO A 491 -3.68 11.66 -29.61
N SER A 492 -4.82 11.58 -30.29
CA SER A 492 -5.53 12.71 -30.90
C SER A 492 -6.40 13.51 -29.91
N THR A 493 -6.38 13.14 -28.62
CA THR A 493 -7.10 13.86 -27.58
C THR A 493 -6.53 15.26 -27.40
N THR A 494 -7.43 16.23 -27.25
CA THR A 494 -7.20 17.65 -27.06
C THR A 494 -8.12 18.16 -25.96
N THR A 495 -7.86 19.36 -25.45
CA THR A 495 -8.76 20.02 -24.49
C THR A 495 -10.20 20.13 -25.01
N GLN A 496 -10.39 20.32 -26.32
CA GLN A 496 -11.70 20.57 -26.93
C GLN A 496 -12.54 19.30 -27.14
N ASN A 497 -11.89 18.14 -27.32
CA ASN A 497 -12.58 16.87 -27.61
C ASN A 497 -12.49 15.84 -26.48
N ALA A 498 -11.70 16.12 -25.42
CA ALA A 498 -11.67 15.32 -24.22
C ALA A 498 -13.03 15.37 -23.51
N ARG A 499 -13.54 14.20 -23.10
CA ARG A 499 -14.83 14.08 -22.43
C ARG A 499 -14.67 13.29 -21.15
N VAL A 500 -14.99 13.92 -20.02
CA VAL A 500 -15.03 13.29 -18.71
C VAL A 500 -16.45 13.38 -18.16
N GLN A 501 -16.95 12.27 -17.65
CA GLN A 501 -18.29 12.18 -17.09
C GLN A 501 -18.21 11.68 -15.65
N PHE A 502 -19.21 12.06 -14.85
CA PHE A 502 -19.40 11.65 -13.46
C PHE A 502 -20.78 11.00 -13.33
N SER A 503 -20.89 9.96 -12.50
CA SER A 503 -22.17 9.27 -12.27
C SER A 503 -23.17 10.13 -11.49
N ASN A 504 -22.70 11.16 -10.80
CA ASN A 504 -23.53 12.10 -10.06
C ASN A 504 -23.88 13.30 -10.95
N PRO A 505 -25.16 13.56 -11.26
CA PRO A 505 -25.58 14.64 -12.14
C PRO A 505 -25.35 16.04 -11.54
N GLY A 506 -25.11 16.13 -10.23
CA GLY A 506 -24.72 17.38 -9.56
C GLY A 506 -23.26 17.76 -9.79
N ILE A 507 -22.49 16.99 -10.57
CA ILE A 507 -21.07 17.20 -10.80
C ILE A 507 -20.84 17.42 -12.30
N THR A 508 -20.12 18.49 -12.61
CA THR A 508 -19.70 18.81 -13.98
C THR A 508 -18.21 19.04 -14.02
N ALA A 509 -17.59 18.79 -15.16
CA ALA A 509 -16.18 19.09 -15.36
C ALA A 509 -15.94 19.75 -16.72
N GLN A 510 -15.01 20.69 -16.72
CA GLN A 510 -14.43 21.26 -17.92
C GLN A 510 -12.98 20.84 -18.02
N VAL A 511 -12.60 20.17 -19.11
CA VAL A 511 -11.19 19.91 -19.42
C VAL A 511 -10.53 21.22 -19.78
N THR A 512 -9.42 21.54 -19.12
CA THR A 512 -8.61 22.75 -19.36
C THR A 512 -7.32 22.42 -20.07
N HIS A 513 -6.72 21.27 -19.77
CA HIS A 513 -5.48 20.80 -20.41
C HIS A 513 -5.50 19.29 -20.58
N TYR A 514 -4.83 18.83 -21.62
CA TYR A 514 -4.47 17.43 -21.82
C TYR A 514 -2.95 17.29 -21.68
N LEU A 515 -2.52 16.36 -20.84
CA LEU A 515 -1.12 16.01 -20.62
C LEU A 515 -0.87 14.68 -21.35
N PRO A 516 -0.08 14.67 -22.44
CA PRO A 516 0.21 13.45 -23.19
C PRO A 516 1.10 12.48 -22.40
N ASP A 517 1.86 13.00 -21.44
CA ASP A 517 2.77 12.25 -20.57
C ASP A 517 2.54 12.68 -19.12
N ALA A 518 1.77 11.89 -18.37
CA ALA A 518 1.50 12.12 -16.96
C ALA A 518 1.37 10.79 -16.22
N SER A 519 2.27 10.50 -15.29
CA SER A 519 2.21 9.30 -14.46
C SER A 519 1.24 9.46 -13.30
N ALA A 520 0.63 8.34 -12.88
CA ALA A 520 0.08 8.28 -11.53
C ALA A 520 1.22 8.59 -10.54
N ILE A 521 0.87 9.17 -9.41
CA ILE A 521 1.83 9.58 -8.40
C ILE A 521 1.60 8.79 -7.10
N PRO A 522 2.66 8.49 -6.32
CA PRO A 522 4.06 8.93 -6.46
C PRO A 522 4.89 7.99 -7.36
N GLY A 523 4.28 6.99 -8.03
CA GLY A 523 4.99 5.93 -8.75
C GLY A 523 4.59 5.81 -10.22
N GLN A 524 5.57 5.53 -11.09
CA GLN A 524 5.30 5.26 -12.51
C GLN A 524 4.55 3.92 -12.68
N THR A 525 3.39 3.98 -13.33
CA THR A 525 2.71 2.79 -13.84
C THR A 525 3.41 2.32 -15.11
N ASN A 526 4.19 1.26 -14.99
CA ASN A 526 4.83 0.64 -16.15
C ASN A 526 3.78 -0.15 -16.93
N SER A 527 3.45 0.30 -18.15
CA SER A 527 3.00 -0.49 -19.33
C SER A 527 1.91 0.20 -20.18
N GLY A 528 2.15 1.43 -20.64
CA GLY A 528 1.30 2.00 -21.69
C GLY A 528 1.53 3.46 -22.06
N GLY A 529 2.34 4.19 -21.27
CA GLY A 529 2.27 5.64 -21.27
C GLY A 529 0.94 6.05 -20.65
N THR A 530 0.98 6.83 -19.58
CA THR A 530 -0.22 7.39 -18.97
C THR A 530 -0.37 8.84 -19.39
N GLN A 531 -1.61 9.26 -19.54
CA GLN A 531 -2.01 10.61 -19.91
C GLN A 531 -2.77 11.22 -18.74
N ALA A 532 -3.04 12.52 -18.79
CA ALA A 532 -3.95 13.10 -17.82
C ALA A 532 -4.78 14.25 -18.40
N TYR A 533 -5.93 14.48 -17.76
CA TYR A 533 -6.76 15.65 -17.98
C TYR A 533 -6.68 16.57 -16.77
N ILE A 534 -6.31 17.83 -16.97
CA ILE A 534 -6.52 18.85 -15.95
C ILE A 534 -7.96 19.36 -16.10
N LEU A 535 -8.76 19.19 -15.07
CA LEU A 535 -10.20 19.45 -15.04
C LEU A 535 -10.50 20.56 -14.03
N THR A 536 -11.38 21.49 -14.37
CA THR A 536 -12.12 22.25 -13.36
C THR A 536 -13.40 21.47 -13.06
N ILE A 537 -13.52 20.92 -11.86
CA ILE A 537 -14.70 20.18 -11.40
C ILE A 537 -15.56 21.11 -10.56
N THR A 538 -16.83 21.25 -10.93
CA THR A 538 -17.83 22.04 -10.19
C THR A 538 -18.89 21.12 -9.61
N VAL A 539 -19.14 21.27 -8.31
CA VAL A 539 -20.07 20.44 -7.53
C VAL A 539 -21.25 21.30 -7.08
N SER A 540 -22.46 20.89 -7.44
CA SER A 540 -23.68 21.57 -7.00
C SER A 540 -23.77 21.60 -5.46
N PRO A 541 -24.28 22.68 -4.84
CA PRO A 541 -24.62 22.70 -3.42
C PRO A 541 -25.61 21.60 -3.01
N THR A 542 -26.37 21.05 -3.97
CA THR A 542 -27.35 19.98 -3.75
C THR A 542 -26.88 18.63 -4.31
N ALA A 543 -25.60 18.47 -4.61
CA ALA A 543 -25.06 17.18 -5.06
C ALA A 543 -25.28 16.12 -3.96
N ALA A 544 -25.81 14.96 -4.35
CA ALA A 544 -26.08 13.90 -3.39
C ALA A 544 -24.76 13.34 -2.82
N PRO A 545 -24.68 13.07 -1.50
CA PRO A 545 -23.51 12.48 -0.88
C PRO A 545 -23.30 11.02 -1.34
N GLY A 546 -22.06 10.55 -1.26
CA GLY A 546 -21.67 9.18 -1.57
C GLY A 546 -20.62 9.07 -2.66
N LEU A 547 -20.33 7.83 -3.05
CA LEU A 547 -19.35 7.52 -4.09
C LEU A 547 -19.74 8.13 -5.43
N VAL A 548 -18.74 8.66 -6.11
CA VAL A 548 -18.87 9.20 -7.47
C VAL A 548 -18.01 8.34 -8.38
N MET A 549 -18.65 7.75 -9.38
CA MET A 549 -17.94 7.01 -10.41
C MET A 549 -17.55 7.95 -11.55
N VAL A 550 -16.42 7.66 -12.19
CA VAL A 550 -15.81 8.51 -13.21
C VAL A 550 -15.57 7.69 -14.47
N ARG A 551 -15.73 8.29 -15.65
CA ARG A 551 -15.23 7.73 -16.91
C ARG A 551 -14.71 8.82 -17.83
N ALA A 552 -13.70 8.49 -18.62
CA ALA A 552 -13.13 9.35 -19.64
C ALA A 552 -13.30 8.70 -21.01
N LEU A 553 -13.82 9.43 -21.98
CA LEU A 553 -14.15 8.90 -23.31
C LEU A 553 -13.18 9.46 -24.36
N ASN A 554 -12.68 8.59 -25.22
CA ASN A 554 -11.91 8.95 -26.39
C ASN A 554 -12.74 9.79 -27.38
N PRO A 555 -12.13 10.70 -28.16
CA PRO A 555 -12.85 11.57 -29.09
C PRO A 555 -13.70 10.81 -30.13
N GLY A 556 -13.25 9.62 -30.54
CA GLY A 556 -13.94 8.79 -31.52
C GLY A 556 -15.14 8.00 -30.99
N GLU A 557 -15.37 7.96 -29.67
CA GLU A 557 -16.51 7.25 -29.08
C GLU A 557 -17.82 8.06 -29.22
N ASP A 558 -18.96 7.38 -29.20
CA ASP A 558 -20.27 8.05 -29.23
C ASP A 558 -20.46 9.00 -28.03
N ALA A 559 -21.31 10.02 -28.19
CA ALA A 559 -21.59 10.96 -27.10
C ALA A 559 -22.34 10.30 -25.92
N ASN A 560 -23.15 9.28 -26.22
CA ASN A 560 -24.04 8.60 -25.28
C ASN A 560 -23.70 7.11 -25.15
N VAL A 561 -22.44 6.79 -24.82
CA VAL A 561 -22.04 5.39 -24.60
C VAL A 561 -22.74 4.81 -23.37
N SER A 562 -23.21 3.56 -23.48
CA SER A 562 -23.80 2.86 -22.34
C SER A 562 -22.72 2.49 -21.32
N ALA A 563 -23.11 2.21 -20.08
CA ALA A 563 -22.18 1.70 -19.07
C ALA A 563 -21.68 0.27 -19.40
N ALA A 564 -22.36 -0.44 -20.30
CA ALA A 564 -21.91 -1.75 -20.80
C ALA A 564 -20.81 -1.60 -21.85
N ASP A 565 -20.90 -0.58 -22.71
CA ASP A 565 -19.93 -0.32 -23.77
C ASP A 565 -18.67 0.40 -23.24
N HIS A 566 -18.85 1.28 -22.24
CA HIS A 566 -17.77 1.95 -21.55
C HIS A 566 -18.08 2.01 -20.04
N PRO A 567 -17.53 1.08 -19.24
CA PRO A 567 -17.76 0.99 -17.80
C PRO A 567 -17.32 2.23 -17.02
N TRP A 568 -17.95 2.45 -15.88
CA TRP A 568 -17.55 3.47 -14.93
C TRP A 568 -16.44 2.93 -14.01
N GLU A 569 -15.47 3.78 -13.65
CA GLU A 569 -14.50 3.50 -12.59
C GLU A 569 -15.04 3.99 -11.24
N ALA A 570 -14.82 3.22 -10.18
CA ALA A 570 -15.24 3.55 -8.83
C ALA A 570 -14.05 3.90 -7.94
N GLY A 571 -14.31 4.42 -6.73
CA GLY A 571 -13.26 4.64 -5.73
C GLY A 571 -12.29 5.80 -5.99
N LEU A 572 -12.47 6.56 -7.08
CA LEU A 572 -11.64 7.74 -7.36
C LEU A 572 -12.21 9.04 -6.78
N ALA A 573 -13.50 9.10 -6.47
CA ALA A 573 -14.15 10.31 -5.97
C ALA A 573 -15.34 10.00 -5.05
N LEU A 574 -15.63 10.96 -4.17
CA LEU A 574 -16.85 10.97 -3.36
C LEU A 574 -17.34 12.40 -3.13
N VAL A 575 -18.66 12.54 -2.94
CA VAL A 575 -19.26 13.72 -2.31
C VAL A 575 -19.43 13.39 -0.82
N PRO A 576 -18.90 14.20 0.11
CA PRO A 576 -19.01 13.94 1.54
C PRO A 576 -20.46 13.98 2.02
N GLY A 577 -20.77 13.27 3.10
CA GLY A 577 -21.97 13.51 3.89
C GLY A 577 -21.92 14.89 4.57
N ALA A 578 -23.08 15.37 5.01
CA ALA A 578 -23.20 16.58 5.82
C ALA A 578 -22.96 16.30 7.30
#